data_AF-A0A242CDC3-F1
#
_entry.id   AF-A0A242CDC3-F1
#
_cell.length_a   1.000
_cell.length_b   1.000
_cell.length_c   1.000
_cell.angle_alpha   90.00
_cell.angle_beta   90.00
_cell.angle_gamma   90.00
#
_symmetry.space_group_name_H-M   'P 1'
#
loop_
_entity.id
_entity.type
_entity.pdbx_description
1 polymer ?
#
loop_
_entity_poly.entity_id
_entity_poly.type
_entity_poly.pdbx_seq_one_letter_code
_entity_poly.pdbx_strand_id
1 'polypeptide(L)'
;MIVLDWIFIVALSFATLCVAIMVMSLILRAGARKQLKVILKKRPKNKRNKKKWLLHKKNLSKKKKKYTVRSIIFLFLTLILSGISYGSLYYQSIRLNMEDSKAVVKGYYLLRELDEEMKKAKETDNPVKSGKNIQVLSARFSSYGVQTATVRNTVERQALLNKYYKYMKELGINLSSQPTQFFEDETMYDSFMADIKKIKGFEKEIFDLFSVNKKSLEKRE
;
A
#
# COMPACT_ATOMS: atom_id res chain seq x y z
N MET A 1 1.82 -10.53 -5.61
CA MET A 1 2.70 -9.53 -4.96
C MET A 1 3.32 -8.67 -6.02
N ILE A 2 3.24 -7.36 -5.86
CA ILE A 2 3.49 -6.41 -6.93
C ILE A 2 5.00 -6.12 -6.96
N VAL A 3 5.57 -5.85 -8.13
CA VAL A 3 7.00 -5.49 -8.32
C VAL A 3 7.47 -4.41 -7.33
N LEU A 4 6.56 -3.52 -6.91
CA LEU A 4 6.78 -2.47 -5.91
C LEU A 4 7.11 -3.02 -4.50
N ASP A 5 6.58 -4.19 -4.11
CA ASP A 5 6.91 -4.87 -2.85
C ASP A 5 8.38 -5.30 -2.84
N TRP A 6 8.83 -5.90 -3.94
CA TRP A 6 10.22 -6.32 -4.10
C TRP A 6 11.17 -5.13 -4.12
N ILE A 7 10.80 -4.05 -4.82
CA ILE A 7 11.58 -2.80 -4.83
C ILE A 7 11.70 -2.25 -3.41
N PHE A 8 10.62 -2.21 -2.65
CA PHE A 8 10.63 -1.73 -1.27
C PHE A 8 11.57 -2.58 -0.39
N ILE A 9 11.41 -3.91 -0.40
CA ILE A 9 12.20 -4.82 0.44
C ILE A 9 13.69 -4.73 0.10
N VAL A 10 14.04 -4.76 -1.19
CA VAL A 10 15.44 -4.70 -1.64
C VAL A 10 16.06 -3.34 -1.33
N ALA A 11 15.37 -2.25 -1.63
CA ALA A 11 15.89 -0.90 -1.37
C ALA A 11 16.09 -0.65 0.12
N LEU A 12 15.14 -1.07 0.97
CA LEU A 12 15.25 -0.93 2.42
C LEU A 12 16.38 -1.80 2.99
N SER A 13 16.50 -3.04 2.52
CA SER A 13 17.59 -3.95 2.93
C SER A 13 18.96 -3.38 2.54
N PHE A 14 19.08 -2.82 1.34
CA PHE A 14 20.35 -2.21 0.90
C PHE A 14 20.64 -0.89 1.64
N ALA A 15 19.62 -0.10 1.98
CA ALA A 15 19.76 1.10 2.81
C ALA A 15 20.31 0.76 4.20
N THR A 16 19.81 -0.30 4.85
CA THR A 16 20.31 -0.72 6.18
C THR A 16 21.78 -1.16 6.13
N LEU A 17 22.18 -1.89 5.09
CA LEU A 17 23.60 -2.23 4.86
C LEU A 17 24.46 -0.99 4.66
N CYS A 18 23.98 0.00 3.92
CA CYS A 18 24.68 1.26 3.71
C CYS A 18 24.89 2.03 5.02
N VAL A 19 23.88 2.05 5.90
CA VAL A 19 24.00 2.63 7.25
C VAL A 19 25.08 1.91 8.06
N ALA A 20 25.10 0.58 8.06
CA ALA A 20 26.12 -0.19 8.78
C ALA A 20 27.55 0.15 8.30
N ILE A 21 27.75 0.22 6.98
CA ILE A 21 29.05 0.58 6.37
C ILE A 21 29.41 2.05 6.68
N MET A 22 28.43 2.95 6.68
CA MET A 22 28.62 4.36 7.05
C MET A 22 29.12 4.46 8.49
N VAL A 23 28.46 3.79 9.44
CA VAL A 23 28.82 3.77 10.87
C VAL A 23 30.22 3.18 11.05
N MET A 24 30.51 2.04 10.43
CA MET A 24 31.85 1.44 10.48
C MET A 24 32.93 2.43 9.96
N SER A 25 32.64 3.15 8.87
CA SER A 25 33.56 4.14 8.31
C SER A 25 33.78 5.34 9.25
N LEU A 26 32.76 5.74 10.02
CA LEU A 26 32.88 6.78 11.04
C LEU A 26 33.74 6.32 12.23
N ILE A 27 33.59 5.07 12.68
CA ILE A 27 34.43 4.48 13.73
C ILE A 27 35.90 4.44 13.28
N LEU A 28 36.17 3.96 12.07
CA LEU A 28 37.54 3.94 11.50
C LEU A 28 38.11 5.34 11.32
N ARG A 29 37.29 6.33 10.93
CA ARG A 29 37.69 7.75 10.88
C ARG A 29 38.08 8.27 12.26
N ALA A 30 37.34 7.92 13.31
CA ALA A 30 37.66 8.31 14.68
C ALA A 30 38.99 7.71 15.14
N GLY A 31 39.23 6.42 14.86
CA GLY A 31 40.52 5.75 15.11
C GLY A 31 41.69 6.42 14.40
N ALA A 32 41.55 6.70 13.09
CA ALA A 32 42.58 7.40 12.32
C ALA A 32 42.83 8.82 12.86
N ARG A 33 41.79 9.53 13.32
CA ARG A 33 41.94 10.86 13.94
C ARG A 33 42.70 10.79 15.27
N LYS A 34 42.42 9.79 16.11
CA LYS A 34 43.15 9.55 17.37
C LYS A 34 44.63 9.28 17.09
N GLN A 35 44.96 8.38 16.16
CA GLN A 35 46.34 8.07 15.77
C GLN A 35 47.08 9.30 15.23
N LEU A 36 46.42 10.10 14.39
CA LEU A 36 46.99 11.33 13.83
C LEU A 36 47.29 12.36 14.93
N LYS A 37 46.41 12.52 15.93
CA LYS A 37 46.68 13.37 17.11
C LYS A 37 47.91 12.90 17.90
N VAL A 38 48.07 11.58 18.12
CA VAL A 38 49.22 11.02 18.84
C VAL A 38 50.54 11.29 18.09
N ILE A 39 50.55 11.12 16.77
CA ILE A 39 51.75 11.36 15.94
C ILE A 39 52.12 12.83 15.86
N LEU A 40 51.14 13.73 15.85
CA LEU A 40 51.38 15.17 15.91
C LEU A 40 52.06 15.59 17.22
N LYS A 41 51.72 14.94 18.35
CA LYS A 41 52.39 15.18 19.64
C LYS A 41 53.84 14.65 19.65
N LYS A 42 54.11 13.50 19.02
CA LYS A 42 55.45 12.87 18.98
C LYS A 42 56.32 13.36 17.81
N ARG A 43 56.49 14.67 17.63
CA ARG A 43 57.26 15.25 16.51
C ARG A 43 58.77 14.96 16.67
N PRO A 44 59.44 14.25 15.73
CA PRO A 44 60.86 13.93 15.86
C PRO A 44 61.75 15.14 15.54
N LYS A 45 62.84 15.32 16.31
CA LYS A 45 63.87 16.35 16.10
C LYS A 45 64.91 15.97 15.02
N ASN A 46 65.15 14.67 14.79
CA ASN A 46 66.17 14.16 13.86
C ASN A 46 65.70 14.14 12.38
N LYS A 47 66.54 14.63 11.44
CA LYS A 47 66.27 14.69 9.99
C LYS A 47 65.89 13.32 9.38
N ARG A 48 66.56 12.22 9.75
CA ARG A 48 66.25 10.87 9.20
C ARG A 48 64.87 10.37 9.63
N ASN A 49 64.51 10.58 10.90
CA ASN A 49 63.21 10.17 11.46
C ASN A 49 62.06 11.09 11.01
N LYS A 50 62.36 12.33 10.63
CA LYS A 50 61.39 13.29 10.07
C LYS A 50 60.76 12.79 8.76
N LYS A 51 61.53 12.13 7.89
CA LYS A 51 61.01 11.58 6.61
C LYS A 51 60.00 10.45 6.84
N LYS A 52 60.33 9.48 7.72
CA LYS A 52 59.40 8.39 8.11
C LYS A 52 58.13 8.92 8.77
N TRP A 53 58.26 9.92 9.65
CA TRP A 53 57.13 10.59 10.29
C TRP A 53 56.21 11.31 9.29
N LEU A 54 56.77 12.04 8.31
CA LEU A 54 56.00 12.71 7.27
C LEU A 54 55.21 11.71 6.41
N LEU A 55 55.83 10.59 6.02
CA LEU A 55 55.16 9.53 5.27
C LEU A 55 54.00 8.91 6.08
N HIS A 56 54.24 8.59 7.35
CA HIS A 56 53.22 8.01 8.22
C HIS A 56 52.05 8.97 8.47
N LYS A 57 52.34 10.26 8.71
CA LYS A 57 51.34 11.33 8.79
C LYS A 57 50.53 11.46 7.50
N LYS A 58 51.18 11.45 6.34
CA LYS A 58 50.52 11.52 5.02
C LYS A 58 49.59 10.33 4.80
N ASN A 59 50.01 9.12 5.17
CA ASN A 59 49.20 7.91 5.04
C ASN A 59 47.96 7.95 5.95
N LEU A 60 48.09 8.39 7.20
CA LEU A 60 46.93 8.52 8.10
C LEU A 60 45.97 9.64 7.67
N SER A 61 46.50 10.74 7.14
CA SER A 61 45.66 11.80 6.55
C SER A 61 44.88 11.29 5.35
N LYS A 62 45.52 10.52 4.46
CA LYS A 62 44.87 9.85 3.33
C LYS A 62 43.79 8.86 3.79
N LYS A 63 44.08 8.02 4.80
CA LYS A 63 43.10 7.08 5.39
C LYS A 63 41.89 7.82 5.95
N LYS A 64 42.12 8.89 6.74
CA LYS A 64 41.05 9.75 7.25
C LYS A 64 40.19 10.31 6.12
N LYS A 65 40.79 10.87 5.07
CA LYS A 65 40.07 11.41 3.90
C LYS A 65 39.24 10.33 3.21
N LYS A 66 39.82 9.13 3.01
CA LYS A 66 39.12 7.97 2.42
C LYS A 66 37.89 7.57 3.24
N TYR A 67 38.01 7.48 4.56
CA TYR A 67 36.86 7.16 5.42
C TYR A 67 35.80 8.27 5.41
N THR A 68 36.20 9.54 5.38
CA THR A 68 35.24 10.65 5.23
C THR A 68 34.47 10.56 3.91
N VAL A 69 35.17 10.38 2.79
CA VAL A 69 34.54 10.26 1.46
C VAL A 69 33.61 9.04 1.42
N ARG A 70 34.06 7.89 1.96
CA ARG A 70 33.23 6.68 2.05
C ARG A 70 31.95 6.94 2.86
N SER A 71 32.06 7.55 4.05
CA SER A 71 30.87 7.89 4.86
C SER A 71 29.91 8.82 4.14
N ILE A 72 30.41 9.83 3.40
CA ILE A 72 29.56 10.74 2.62
C ILE A 72 28.84 10.00 1.49
N ILE A 73 29.55 9.15 0.75
CA ILE A 73 28.95 8.35 -0.34
C ILE A 73 27.84 7.45 0.21
N PHE A 74 28.09 6.70 1.29
CA PHE A 74 27.07 5.82 1.87
C PHE A 74 25.90 6.59 2.50
N LEU A 75 26.12 7.82 2.99
CA LEU A 75 25.05 8.70 3.44
C LEU A 75 24.13 9.08 2.27
N PHE A 76 24.68 9.54 1.14
CA PHE A 76 23.89 9.83 -0.06
C PHE A 76 23.15 8.60 -0.59
N LEU A 77 23.82 7.45 -0.63
CA LEU A 77 23.19 6.20 -1.08
C LEU A 77 22.01 5.82 -0.18
N THR A 78 22.17 5.95 1.14
CA THR A 78 21.10 5.70 2.11
C THR A 78 19.91 6.63 1.86
N LEU A 79 20.15 7.92 1.66
CA LEU A 79 19.07 8.89 1.38
C LEU A 79 18.29 8.53 0.11
N ILE A 80 18.99 8.17 -0.96
CA ILE A 80 18.37 7.78 -2.23
C ILE A 80 17.53 6.50 -2.05
N LEU A 81 18.09 5.46 -1.44
CA LEU A 81 17.40 4.18 -1.26
C LEU A 81 16.20 4.27 -0.31
N SER A 82 16.33 5.04 0.76
CA SER A 82 15.21 5.35 1.66
C SER A 82 14.12 6.13 0.92
N GLY A 83 14.49 7.09 0.07
CA GLY A 83 13.57 7.83 -0.78
C GLY A 83 12.80 6.92 -1.75
N ILE A 84 13.50 6.00 -2.41
CA ILE A 84 12.87 4.99 -3.29
C ILE A 84 11.90 4.10 -2.51
N SER A 85 12.32 3.64 -1.32
CA SER A 85 11.49 2.78 -0.47
C SER A 85 10.21 3.50 -0.03
N TYR A 86 10.34 4.74 0.47
CA TYR A 86 9.21 5.55 0.89
C TYR A 86 8.29 5.90 -0.27
N GLY A 87 8.86 6.24 -1.44
CA GLY A 87 8.07 6.50 -2.65
C GLY A 87 7.26 5.29 -3.10
N SER A 88 7.84 4.09 -3.05
CA SER A 88 7.11 2.84 -3.32
C SER A 88 5.95 2.64 -2.35
N LEU A 89 6.18 2.81 -1.04
CA LEU A 89 5.13 2.69 -0.03
C LEU A 89 4.02 3.71 -0.22
N TYR A 90 4.39 4.96 -0.47
CA TYR A 90 3.43 6.03 -0.71
C TYR A 90 2.55 5.70 -1.92
N TYR A 91 3.16 5.31 -3.04
CA TYR A 91 2.43 4.93 -4.24
C TYR A 91 1.47 3.75 -4.01
N GLN A 92 1.86 2.79 -3.17
CA GLN A 92 0.99 1.67 -2.80
C GLN A 92 -0.17 2.11 -1.88
N SER A 93 0.07 2.96 -0.88
CA SER A 93 -0.98 3.52 0.00
C SER A 93 -2.02 4.36 -0.76
N ILE A 94 -1.55 4.87 -1.90
CA ILE A 94 -2.20 5.42 -3.07
C ILE A 94 -3.45 4.76 -3.63
N ARG A 95 -3.34 3.45 -3.79
CA ARG A 95 -4.01 2.69 -4.82
C ARG A 95 -4.75 1.50 -4.21
N LEU A 96 -5.75 1.01 -4.91
CA LEU A 96 -6.37 -0.25 -4.52
C LEU A 96 -5.32 -1.36 -4.61
N ASN A 97 -5.19 -2.12 -3.52
CA ASN A 97 -4.46 -3.37 -3.56
C ASN A 97 -5.19 -4.37 -4.47
N MET A 98 -4.51 -5.43 -4.89
CA MET A 98 -5.07 -6.46 -5.77
C MET A 98 -6.32 -7.11 -5.18
N GLU A 99 -6.34 -7.37 -3.87
CA GLU A 99 -7.51 -7.95 -3.17
C GLU A 99 -8.67 -6.97 -3.12
N ASP A 100 -8.43 -5.74 -2.65
CA ASP A 100 -9.45 -4.69 -2.61
C ASP A 100 -9.99 -4.38 -4.02
N SER A 101 -9.12 -4.36 -5.02
CA SER A 101 -9.49 -4.17 -6.42
C SER A 101 -10.40 -5.28 -6.91
N LYS A 102 -10.08 -6.55 -6.64
CA LYS A 102 -10.97 -7.68 -6.98
C LYS A 102 -12.30 -7.58 -6.26
N ALA A 103 -12.30 -7.24 -4.97
CA ALA A 103 -13.52 -7.11 -4.18
C ALA A 103 -14.42 -5.97 -4.70
N VAL A 104 -13.85 -4.80 -5.02
CA VAL A 104 -14.58 -3.67 -5.57
C VAL A 104 -15.12 -3.99 -6.97
N VAL A 105 -14.33 -4.60 -7.85
CA VAL A 105 -14.78 -4.96 -9.20
C VAL A 105 -15.87 -6.01 -9.17
N LYS A 106 -15.71 -7.07 -8.37
CA LYS A 106 -16.76 -8.07 -8.16
C LYS A 106 -18.03 -7.42 -7.61
N GLY A 107 -17.88 -6.46 -6.71
CA GLY A 107 -18.99 -5.76 -6.07
C GLY A 107 -19.76 -4.90 -7.07
N TYR A 108 -19.04 -4.19 -7.95
CA TYR A 108 -19.59 -3.43 -9.06
C TYR A 108 -20.51 -4.25 -9.95
N TYR A 109 -20.01 -5.40 -10.42
CA TYR A 109 -20.80 -6.28 -11.27
C TYR A 109 -21.99 -6.90 -10.54
N LEU A 110 -21.78 -7.37 -9.30
CA LEU A 110 -22.83 -7.99 -8.51
C LEU A 110 -23.95 -6.99 -8.16
N LEU A 111 -23.60 -5.74 -7.85
CA LEU A 111 -24.55 -4.66 -7.56
C LEU A 111 -25.34 -4.24 -8.79
N ARG A 112 -24.72 -4.27 -9.97
CA ARG A 112 -25.42 -4.07 -11.24
C ARG A 112 -26.38 -5.21 -11.56
N GLU A 113 -25.94 -6.46 -11.40
CA GLU A 113 -26.77 -7.66 -11.62
C GLU A 113 -27.99 -7.66 -10.68
N LEU A 114 -27.80 -7.32 -9.40
CA LEU A 114 -28.90 -7.18 -8.44
C LEU A 114 -29.87 -6.07 -8.81
N ASP A 115 -29.38 -4.88 -9.19
CA ASP A 115 -30.22 -3.76 -9.62
C ASP A 115 -31.06 -4.11 -10.86
N GLU A 116 -30.50 -4.87 -11.79
CA GLU A 116 -31.21 -5.37 -12.97
C GLU A 116 -32.25 -6.43 -12.61
N GLU A 117 -31.92 -7.41 -11.77
CA GLU A 117 -32.87 -8.44 -11.33
C GLU A 117 -34.02 -7.84 -10.49
N MET A 118 -33.75 -6.86 -9.63
CA MET A 118 -34.77 -6.14 -8.87
C MET A 118 -35.77 -5.43 -9.80
N LYS A 119 -35.29 -4.76 -10.85
CA LYS A 119 -36.15 -4.10 -11.84
C LYS A 119 -36.97 -5.10 -12.65
N LYS A 120 -36.34 -6.19 -13.12
CA LYS A 120 -37.03 -7.27 -13.85
C LYS A 120 -38.09 -7.96 -12.99
N ALA A 121 -37.88 -8.07 -11.67
CA ALA A 121 -38.85 -8.68 -10.76
C ALA A 121 -40.19 -7.95 -10.71
N LYS A 122 -40.23 -6.62 -10.94
CA LYS A 122 -41.47 -5.85 -11.03
C LYS A 122 -42.26 -6.10 -12.33
N GLU A 123 -41.60 -6.57 -13.38
CA GLU A 123 -42.17 -6.69 -14.73
C GLU A 123 -42.39 -8.16 -15.15
N THR A 124 -42.09 -9.12 -14.28
CA THR A 124 -42.10 -10.55 -14.64
C THR A 124 -43.41 -11.26 -14.31
N ASP A 125 -43.76 -12.23 -15.15
CA ASP A 125 -44.86 -13.17 -14.90
C ASP A 125 -44.46 -14.34 -13.96
N ASN A 126 -43.18 -14.44 -13.57
CA ASN A 126 -42.67 -15.49 -12.67
C ASN A 126 -41.96 -14.90 -11.43
N PRO A 127 -42.71 -14.35 -10.46
CA PRO A 127 -42.14 -13.69 -9.29
C PRO A 127 -41.29 -14.64 -8.43
N VAL A 128 -41.67 -15.92 -8.33
CA VAL A 128 -40.92 -16.91 -7.54
C VAL A 128 -39.50 -17.11 -8.09
N LYS A 129 -39.33 -17.12 -9.42
CA LYS A 129 -38.01 -17.26 -10.04
C LYS A 129 -37.14 -16.03 -9.77
N SER A 130 -37.67 -14.83 -9.96
CA SER A 130 -36.92 -13.60 -9.69
C SER A 130 -36.54 -13.46 -8.21
N GLY A 131 -37.45 -13.81 -7.30
CA GLY A 131 -37.16 -13.88 -5.87
C GLY A 131 -36.00 -14.81 -5.51
N LYS A 132 -35.98 -16.01 -6.11
CA LYS A 132 -34.87 -16.95 -5.93
C LYS A 132 -33.56 -16.42 -6.50
N ASN A 133 -33.58 -15.78 -7.68
CA ASN A 133 -32.40 -15.14 -8.26
C ASN A 133 -31.85 -14.06 -7.34
N ILE A 134 -32.72 -13.19 -6.82
CA ILE A 134 -32.36 -12.14 -5.86
C ILE A 134 -31.71 -12.78 -4.63
N GLN A 135 -32.33 -13.80 -4.02
CA GLN A 135 -31.75 -14.51 -2.85
C GLN A 135 -30.36 -15.10 -3.14
N VAL A 136 -30.15 -15.69 -4.32
CA VAL A 136 -28.83 -16.20 -4.75
C VAL A 136 -27.80 -15.07 -4.82
N LEU A 137 -28.18 -13.91 -5.37
CA LEU A 137 -27.31 -12.73 -5.38
C LEU A 137 -27.04 -12.24 -3.95
N SER A 138 -28.06 -12.15 -3.09
CA SER A 138 -27.95 -11.74 -1.68
C SER A 138 -26.97 -12.60 -0.88
N ALA A 139 -26.93 -13.91 -1.14
CA ALA A 139 -25.96 -14.80 -0.52
C ALA A 139 -24.51 -14.42 -0.91
N ARG A 140 -24.28 -14.02 -2.17
CA ARG A 140 -22.96 -13.54 -2.62
C ARG A 140 -22.58 -12.22 -1.95
N PHE A 141 -23.52 -11.30 -1.70
CA PHE A 141 -23.27 -10.07 -0.95
C PHE A 141 -22.90 -10.33 0.50
N SER A 142 -23.55 -11.31 1.16
CA SER A 142 -23.26 -11.67 2.56
C SER A 142 -21.80 -12.09 2.76
N SER A 143 -21.15 -12.66 1.71
CA SER A 143 -19.73 -13.02 1.72
C SER A 143 -18.78 -11.81 1.83
N TYR A 144 -19.24 -10.58 1.62
CA TYR A 144 -18.43 -9.38 1.85
C TYR A 144 -18.11 -9.15 3.33
N GLY A 145 -18.77 -9.86 4.25
CA GLY A 145 -18.47 -9.75 5.67
C GLY A 145 -17.08 -10.22 6.08
N VAL A 146 -16.39 -11.00 5.24
CA VAL A 146 -14.98 -11.39 5.48
C VAL A 146 -13.98 -10.44 4.80
N GLN A 147 -14.45 -9.45 4.03
CA GLN A 147 -13.58 -8.49 3.36
C GLN A 147 -13.20 -7.37 4.33
N THR A 148 -11.90 -7.10 4.43
CA THR A 148 -11.35 -5.98 5.19
C THR A 148 -10.35 -5.24 4.32
N ALA A 149 -10.45 -3.92 4.29
CA ALA A 149 -9.54 -3.08 3.54
C ALA A 149 -8.09 -3.33 3.96
N THR A 150 -7.18 -3.31 2.99
CA THR A 150 -5.75 -3.46 3.27
C THR A 150 -5.25 -2.39 4.25
N VAL A 151 -4.44 -2.81 5.23
CA VAL A 151 -3.78 -1.91 6.19
C VAL A 151 -2.76 -0.97 5.53
N ARG A 152 -2.41 -1.21 4.26
CA ARG A 152 -1.45 -0.41 3.50
C ARG A 152 -2.01 0.93 3.04
N ASN A 153 -3.33 1.06 2.94
CA ASN A 153 -3.99 2.30 2.52
C ASN A 153 -3.98 3.34 3.64
N THR A 154 -4.27 4.60 3.32
CA THR A 154 -4.51 5.61 4.37
C THR A 154 -5.77 5.27 5.17
N VAL A 155 -5.86 5.76 6.41
CA VAL A 155 -7.00 5.49 7.31
C VAL A 155 -8.34 5.89 6.66
N GLU A 156 -8.37 7.02 5.98
CA GLU A 156 -9.55 7.51 5.24
C GLU A 156 -9.99 6.53 4.14
N ARG A 157 -9.05 6.06 3.32
CA ARG A 157 -9.30 5.08 2.26
C ARG A 157 -9.74 3.73 2.80
N GLN A 158 -9.13 3.28 3.90
CA GLN A 158 -9.54 2.06 4.59
C GLN A 158 -10.96 2.19 5.13
N ALA A 159 -11.30 3.32 5.74
CA ALA A 159 -12.62 3.59 6.27
C ALA A 159 -13.69 3.56 5.18
N LEU A 160 -13.43 4.14 4.00
CA LEU A 160 -14.35 4.12 2.87
C LEU A 160 -14.56 2.69 2.33
N LEU A 161 -13.50 1.92 2.13
CA LEU A 161 -13.59 0.53 1.68
C LEU A 161 -14.32 -0.37 2.69
N ASN A 162 -13.98 -0.27 3.97
CA ASN A 162 -14.65 -1.02 5.03
C ASN A 162 -16.13 -0.64 5.15
N LYS A 163 -16.47 0.64 4.97
CA LYS A 163 -17.84 1.10 4.91
C LYS A 163 -18.56 0.42 3.74
N TYR A 164 -18.00 0.48 2.53
CA TYR A 164 -18.58 -0.20 1.36
C TYR A 164 -18.78 -1.70 1.58
N TYR A 165 -17.77 -2.44 2.08
CA TYR A 165 -17.89 -3.88 2.37
C TYR A 165 -18.95 -4.19 3.44
N LYS A 166 -19.05 -3.34 4.47
CA LYS A 166 -20.08 -3.46 5.50
C LYS A 166 -21.49 -3.29 4.90
N TYR A 167 -21.71 -2.26 4.09
CA TYR A 167 -23.02 -2.04 3.47
C TYR A 167 -23.38 -3.15 2.47
N MET A 168 -22.41 -3.67 1.71
CA MET A 168 -22.62 -4.84 0.84
C MET A 168 -23.06 -6.05 1.67
N LYS A 169 -22.38 -6.33 2.79
CA LYS A 169 -22.75 -7.42 3.72
C LYS A 169 -24.17 -7.22 4.27
N GLU A 170 -24.48 -6.03 4.77
CA GLU A 170 -25.78 -5.71 5.36
C GLU A 170 -26.91 -5.87 4.33
N LEU A 171 -26.73 -5.37 3.11
CA LEU A 171 -27.68 -5.57 2.02
C LEU A 171 -27.92 -7.06 1.74
N GLY A 172 -26.85 -7.86 1.69
CA GLY A 172 -26.92 -9.30 1.48
C GLY A 172 -27.71 -10.02 2.56
N ILE A 173 -27.41 -9.73 3.83
CA ILE A 173 -28.11 -10.34 4.98
C ILE A 173 -29.59 -9.95 4.95
N ASN A 174 -29.87 -8.66 4.80
CA ASN A 174 -31.23 -8.13 4.85
C ASN A 174 -32.08 -8.72 3.72
N LEU A 175 -31.59 -8.73 2.48
CA LEU A 175 -32.31 -9.33 1.35
C LEU A 175 -32.48 -10.85 1.48
N SER A 176 -31.46 -11.56 1.99
CA SER A 176 -31.54 -13.02 2.14
C SER A 176 -32.60 -13.46 3.16
N SER A 177 -32.95 -12.59 4.09
CA SER A 177 -33.99 -12.83 5.10
C SER A 177 -35.41 -12.55 4.60
N GLN A 178 -35.57 -11.97 3.40
CA GLN A 178 -36.88 -11.64 2.86
C GLN A 178 -37.56 -12.82 2.14
N PRO A 179 -38.90 -12.88 2.14
CA PRO A 179 -39.64 -13.84 1.35
C PRO A 179 -39.40 -13.63 -0.15
N THR A 180 -39.57 -14.66 -0.97
CA THR A 180 -39.30 -14.60 -2.42
C THR A 180 -40.16 -13.61 -3.20
N GLN A 181 -41.20 -13.04 -2.60
CA GLN A 181 -42.11 -12.08 -3.24
C GLN A 181 -42.04 -10.69 -2.59
N PHE A 182 -41.00 -10.41 -1.78
CA PHE A 182 -40.89 -9.15 -1.04
C PHE A 182 -40.95 -7.89 -1.92
N PHE A 183 -40.58 -7.99 -3.20
CA PHE A 183 -40.59 -6.89 -4.16
C PHE A 183 -42.01 -6.49 -4.63
N GLU A 184 -43.02 -7.29 -4.31
CA GLU A 184 -44.44 -6.93 -4.52
C GLU A 184 -44.90 -5.86 -3.52
N ASP A 185 -44.27 -5.81 -2.33
CA ASP A 185 -44.45 -4.71 -1.38
C ASP A 185 -43.60 -3.51 -1.84
N GLU A 186 -44.27 -2.46 -2.28
CA GLU A 186 -43.62 -1.24 -2.77
C GLU A 186 -42.73 -0.58 -1.72
N THR A 187 -43.12 -0.63 -0.44
CA THR A 187 -42.36 0.00 0.64
C THR A 187 -41.04 -0.72 0.86
N MET A 188 -41.05 -2.05 0.84
CA MET A 188 -39.84 -2.86 0.95
C MET A 188 -38.97 -2.72 -0.30
N TYR A 189 -39.56 -2.79 -1.49
CA TYR A 189 -38.86 -2.60 -2.75
C TYR A 189 -38.10 -1.28 -2.79
N ASP A 190 -38.79 -0.16 -2.48
CA ASP A 190 -38.19 1.17 -2.50
C ASP A 190 -37.08 1.32 -1.47
N SER A 191 -37.24 0.72 -0.28
CA SER A 191 -36.17 0.70 0.74
C SER A 191 -34.91 0.01 0.24
N PHE A 192 -35.04 -1.17 -0.40
CA PHE A 192 -33.89 -1.89 -0.93
C PHE A 192 -33.25 -1.19 -2.13
N MET A 193 -34.07 -0.56 -2.99
CA MET A 193 -33.56 0.26 -4.10
C MET A 193 -32.78 1.50 -3.58
N ALA A 194 -33.22 2.08 -2.47
CA ALA A 194 -32.49 3.16 -1.79
C ALA A 194 -31.13 2.68 -1.25
N ASP A 195 -31.08 1.49 -0.64
CA ASP A 195 -29.83 0.88 -0.18
C ASP A 195 -28.86 0.59 -1.33
N ILE A 196 -29.36 0.02 -2.43
CA ILE A 196 -28.57 -0.20 -3.66
C ILE A 196 -27.99 1.13 -4.17
N LYS A 197 -28.81 2.18 -4.24
CA LYS A 197 -28.39 3.52 -4.68
C LYS A 197 -27.32 4.12 -3.76
N LYS A 198 -27.46 3.93 -2.44
CA LYS A 198 -26.48 4.39 -1.45
C LYS A 198 -25.14 3.67 -1.62
N ILE A 199 -25.15 2.36 -1.85
CA ILE A 199 -23.94 1.58 -2.10
C ILE A 199 -23.26 2.01 -3.40
N LYS A 200 -24.02 2.24 -4.48
CA LYS A 200 -23.50 2.83 -5.73
C LYS A 200 -22.85 4.20 -5.50
N GLY A 201 -23.34 4.97 -4.52
CA GLY A 201 -22.73 6.22 -4.05
C GLY A 201 -21.32 6.00 -3.50
N PHE A 202 -21.16 5.07 -2.54
CA PHE A 202 -19.84 4.73 -1.99
C PHE A 202 -18.89 4.17 -3.06
N GLU A 203 -19.40 3.36 -3.97
CA GLU A 203 -18.61 2.83 -5.08
C GLU A 203 -18.06 3.93 -5.99
N LYS A 204 -18.90 4.93 -6.32
CA LYS A 204 -18.45 6.10 -7.07
C LYS A 204 -17.35 6.85 -6.32
N GLU A 205 -17.53 7.08 -5.03
CA GLU A 205 -16.54 7.72 -4.17
C GLU A 205 -15.22 6.93 -4.15
N ILE A 206 -15.27 5.60 -4.07
CA ILE A 206 -14.09 4.72 -4.17
C ILE A 206 -13.41 4.91 -5.52
N PHE A 207 -14.15 4.89 -6.62
CA PHE A 207 -13.56 5.06 -7.94
C PHE A 207 -12.91 6.43 -8.14
N ASP A 208 -13.50 7.48 -7.59
CA ASP A 208 -12.94 8.82 -7.65
C ASP A 208 -11.67 8.91 -6.78
N LEU A 209 -11.74 8.45 -5.52
CA LEU A 209 -10.66 8.52 -4.53
C LEU A 209 -9.42 7.69 -4.92
N PHE A 210 -9.64 6.55 -5.58
CA PHE A 210 -8.57 5.67 -6.06
C PHE A 210 -8.25 5.88 -7.55
N SER A 211 -8.89 6.86 -8.20
CA SER A 211 -8.73 7.16 -9.62
C SER A 211 -8.86 5.92 -10.52
N VAL A 212 -9.84 5.08 -10.23
CA VAL A 212 -10.11 3.85 -10.96
C VAL A 212 -10.75 4.19 -12.28
N ASN A 213 -10.14 3.76 -13.39
CA ASN A 213 -10.72 3.94 -14.70
C ASN A 213 -11.88 2.94 -14.92
N LYS A 214 -13.12 3.39 -14.81
CA LYS A 214 -14.33 2.58 -15.05
C LYS A 214 -14.30 1.85 -16.41
N LYS A 215 -13.79 2.51 -17.47
CA LYS A 215 -13.66 1.91 -18.81
C LYS A 215 -12.70 0.72 -18.86
N SER A 216 -11.78 0.62 -17.90
CA SER A 216 -10.85 -0.51 -17.77
C SER A 216 -11.46 -1.70 -17.05
N LEU A 217 -12.58 -1.50 -16.35
CA LEU A 217 -13.36 -2.56 -15.70
C LEU A 217 -14.30 -3.20 -16.71
N GLU A 218 -15.06 -2.39 -17.46
CA GLU A 218 -16.03 -2.85 -18.48
C GLU A 218 -15.43 -3.72 -19.60
N LYS A 219 -14.11 -3.68 -19.80
CA LYS A 219 -13.39 -4.46 -20.82
C LYS A 219 -12.87 -5.82 -20.34
N ARG A 220 -13.04 -6.18 -19.07
CA ARG A 220 -12.63 -7.48 -18.52
C ARG A 220 -13.83 -8.41 -18.38
N GLU A 221 -14.43 -8.74 -19.51
CA GLU A 221 -15.21 -9.96 -19.71
C GLU A 221 -14.61 -10.72 -20.90
#